data_AF-A0A4Y2X8A4-F1
#
_entry.id   AF-A0A4Y2X8A4-F1
#
_cell.length_a   1.000
_cell.length_b   1.000
_cell.length_c   1.000
_cell.angle_alpha   90.00
_cell.angle_beta   90.00
_cell.angle_gamma   90.00
#
_symmetry.space_group_name_H-M   'P 1'
#
loop_
_entity.id
_entity.type
_entity.pdbx_description
1 polymer ?
#
loop_
_entity_poly.entity_id
_entity_poly.type
_entity_poly.pdbx_seq_one_letter_code
_entity_poly.pdbx_strand_id
1 'polypeptide(L)'
;MSSFAETAALGYLKSQAIEFVNYNKRQMSRIYPKGTRADSSNYMPQIFWNAGCQMVALNFQTPDLPMQLNQGKFEYNGGCG
;
A
#
# COMPACT_ATOMS: atom_id res chain seq x y z
N MET A 1 -12.84 5.09 7.33
CA MET A 1 -11.50 5.03 6.70
C MET A 1 -10.47 5.04 7.82
N SER A 2 -9.44 4.20 7.71
CA SER A 2 -8.38 4.08 8.73
C SER A 2 -7.00 4.04 8.07
N SER A 3 -5.97 4.50 8.79
CA SER A 3 -4.57 4.44 8.35
C SER A 3 -3.80 3.40 9.17
N PHE A 4 -2.92 2.65 8.50
CA PHE A 4 -2.13 1.58 9.09
C PHE A 4 -0.66 1.72 8.66
N ALA A 5 0.27 1.57 9.60
CA ALA A 5 1.68 1.38 9.26
C ALA A 5 1.85 0.04 8.51
N GLU A 6 2.84 -0.05 7.62
CA GLU A 6 3.12 -1.26 6.83
C GLU A 6 3.20 -2.54 7.69
N THR A 7 3.73 -2.44 8.91
CA THR A 7 3.90 -3.56 9.84
C THR A 7 2.57 -4.06 10.40
N ALA A 8 1.66 -3.14 10.75
CA ALA A 8 0.33 -3.48 11.25
C ALA A 8 -0.54 -4.09 10.13
N ALA A 9 -0.48 -3.49 8.94
CA ALA A 9 -1.20 -4.02 7.78
C ALA A 9 -0.68 -5.39 7.34
N LEU A 10 0.63 -5.62 7.38
CA LEU A 10 1.23 -6.95 7.19
C LEU A 10 0.76 -7.95 8.26
N GLY A 11 0.57 -7.49 9.50
CA GLY A 11 -0.03 -8.30 10.57
C GLY A 11 -1.42 -8.80 10.18
N TYR A 12 -2.31 -7.90 9.74
CA TYR A 12 -3.64 -8.29 9.26
C TYR A 12 -3.60 -9.22 8.05
N LEU A 13 -2.70 -9.00 7.11
CA LEU A 13 -2.53 -9.91 5.96
C LEU A 13 -2.09 -11.31 6.38
N LYS A 14 -1.35 -11.46 7.48
CA LYS A 14 -0.87 -12.76 7.96
C LYS A 14 -1.93 -13.51 8.77
N SER A 15 -2.71 -12.80 9.58
CA SER A 15 -3.64 -13.44 10.54
C SER A 15 -5.12 -13.36 10.14
N GLN A 16 -5.51 -12.35 9.36
CA GLN A 16 -6.91 -11.97 9.11
C GLN A 16 -7.11 -11.47 7.67
N ALA A 17 -6.50 -12.15 6.69
CA ALA A 17 -6.47 -11.68 5.30
C ALA A 17 -7.87 -11.52 4.69
N ILE A 18 -8.76 -12.50 4.93
CA ILE A 18 -10.12 -12.53 4.37
C ILE A 18 -10.95 -11.38 4.94
N GLU A 19 -10.85 -11.16 6.25
CA GLU A 19 -11.51 -10.07 6.96
C GLU A 19 -11.00 -8.72 6.46
N PHE A 20 -9.69 -8.59 6.22
CA PHE A 20 -9.11 -7.34 5.72
C PHE A 20 -9.56 -7.03 4.28
N VAL A 21 -9.67 -8.04 3.42
CA VAL A 21 -10.31 -7.90 2.09
C VAL A 21 -11.77 -7.47 2.23
N ASN A 22 -12.53 -8.10 3.12
CA ASN A 22 -13.94 -7.76 3.33
C ASN A 22 -14.13 -6.35 3.91
N TYR A 23 -13.20 -5.90 4.76
CA TYR A 23 -13.15 -4.52 5.24
C TYR A 23 -12.98 -3.53 4.08
N ASN A 24 -12.02 -3.79 3.18
CA ASN A 24 -11.71 -2.91 2.05
C ASN A 24 -12.83 -2.81 1.00
N LYS A 25 -13.79 -3.73 0.98
CA LYS A 25 -15.00 -3.63 0.14
C LYS A 25 -15.96 -2.53 0.60
N ARG A 26 -15.92 -2.15 1.89
CA ARG A 26 -16.89 -1.23 2.52
C ARG A 26 -16.25 0.04 3.06
N GLN A 27 -14.95 0.01 3.34
CA GLN A 27 -14.19 1.13 3.89
C GLN A 27 -12.86 1.30 3.17
N MET A 28 -12.34 2.52 3.18
CA MET A 28 -11.01 2.80 2.67
C MET A 28 -9.93 2.54 3.72
N SER A 29 -8.81 1.94 3.30
CA SER A 29 -7.58 1.82 4.06
C SER A 29 -6.44 2.62 3.41
N ARG A 30 -5.66 3.29 4.26
CA ARG A 30 -4.40 3.92 3.88
C ARG A 30 -3.23 3.18 4.53
N ILE A 31 -2.27 2.74 3.74
CA ILE A 31 -1.03 2.11 4.22
C ILE A 31 0.11 3.09 4.06
N TYR A 32 0.99 3.22 5.06
CA TYR A 32 2.16 4.10 4.99
C TYR A 32 3.44 3.42 5.48
N PRO A 33 4.62 3.87 5.02
CA PRO A 33 5.90 3.27 5.41
C PRO A 33 6.12 3.35 6.92
N LYS A 34 6.73 2.32 7.51
CA LYS A 34 7.13 2.37 8.93
C LYS A 34 8.21 3.43 9.15
N GLY A 35 8.22 4.04 10.34
CA GLY A 35 9.19 5.09 10.68
C GLY A 35 10.65 4.64 10.68
N THR A 36 10.95 3.34 10.73
CA THR A 36 12.34 2.84 10.66
C THR A 36 12.96 2.94 9.26
N ARG A 37 12.17 3.27 8.22
CA ARG A 37 12.66 3.58 6.87
C ARG A 37 13.14 5.03 6.79
N ALA A 38 14.14 5.36 7.61
CA ALA A 38 14.69 6.72 7.68
C ALA A 38 15.39 7.15 6.38
N ASP A 39 15.80 6.19 5.56
CA ASP A 39 16.37 6.36 4.23
C ASP A 39 15.33 6.63 3.13
N SER A 40 14.05 6.77 3.50
CA SER A 40 12.93 6.91 2.56
C SER A 40 12.74 5.72 1.60
N SER A 41 13.27 4.54 1.91
CA SER A 41 12.98 3.32 1.14
C SER A 41 11.48 3.00 1.11
N ASN A 42 11.02 2.32 0.07
CA ASN A 42 9.63 1.88 -0.05
C ASN A 42 9.45 0.39 0.30
N TYR A 43 8.24 0.04 0.72
CA TYR A 43 7.77 -1.35 0.81
C TYR A 43 7.11 -1.75 -0.50
N MET A 44 6.96 -3.06 -0.75
CA MET A 44 6.31 -3.55 -1.96
C MET A 44 4.79 -3.31 -1.91
N PRO A 45 4.21 -2.46 -2.79
CA PRO A 45 2.79 -2.08 -2.69
C PRO A 45 1.83 -3.19 -3.11
N GLN A 46 2.27 -4.12 -3.97
CA GLN A 46 1.44 -5.20 -4.52
C GLN A 46 0.76 -6.04 -3.43
N ILE A 47 1.43 -6.28 -2.31
CA ILE A 47 0.89 -7.10 -1.22
C ILE A 47 -0.38 -6.48 -0.61
N PHE A 48 -0.50 -5.15 -0.60
CA PHE A 48 -1.66 -4.44 -0.05
C PHE A 48 -2.74 -4.24 -1.11
N TRP A 49 -2.36 -4.03 -2.37
CA TRP A 49 -3.32 -4.06 -3.48
C TRP A 49 -4.02 -5.41 -3.60
N ASN A 50 -3.32 -6.52 -3.35
CA ASN A 50 -3.92 -7.87 -3.33
C ASN A 50 -5.04 -8.00 -2.29
N ALA A 51 -5.05 -7.18 -1.24
CA ALA A 51 -6.11 -7.15 -0.23
C ALA A 51 -7.13 -6.02 -0.43
N GLY A 52 -7.06 -5.29 -1.55
CA GLY A 52 -7.97 -4.20 -1.87
C GLY A 52 -7.69 -2.87 -1.16
N CYS A 53 -6.51 -2.69 -0.57
CA CYS A 53 -6.15 -1.40 0.02
C CYS A 53 -6.04 -0.33 -1.08
N GLN A 54 -6.76 0.79 -0.91
CA GLN A 54 -6.92 1.81 -1.94
C GLN A 54 -5.77 2.83 -1.94
N MET A 55 -5.33 3.26 -0.76
CA MET A 55 -4.27 4.27 -0.61
C MET A 55 -2.98 3.63 -0.08
N VAL A 56 -2.15 3.11 -0.97
CA VAL A 56 -0.87 2.48 -0.62
C VAL A 56 0.24 3.52 -0.78
N ALA A 57 0.48 4.31 0.26
CA ALA A 57 1.37 5.47 0.19
C ALA A 57 2.84 5.07 0.15
N LEU A 58 3.57 5.67 -0.79
CA LEU A 58 5.00 5.49 -1.02
C LEU A 58 5.73 6.84 -0.94
N ASN A 59 7.04 6.79 -0.75
CA ASN A 59 7.97 7.91 -0.77
C ASN A 59 8.37 8.22 -2.23
N PHE A 60 7.75 9.24 -2.83
CA PHE A 60 7.96 9.64 -4.23
C PHE A 60 9.39 10.13 -4.53
N GLN A 61 10.11 10.61 -3.51
CA GLN A 61 11.50 11.04 -3.63
C GLN A 61 12.49 9.89 -3.91
N THR A 62 12.06 8.64 -3.74
CA THR A 62 12.92 7.45 -3.91
C THR A 62 12.48 6.65 -5.15
N PRO A 63 13.25 6.64 -6.25
CA PRO A 63 12.90 5.93 -7.49
C PRO A 63 13.27 4.43 -7.44
N ASP A 64 12.89 3.75 -6.35
CA ASP A 64 13.13 2.32 -6.16
C ASP A 64 12.10 1.44 -6.88
N LEU A 65 12.31 0.11 -6.86
CA LEU A 65 11.44 -0.86 -7.54
C LEU A 65 9.95 -0.70 -7.17
N PRO A 66 9.56 -0.55 -5.88
CA PRO A 66 8.18 -0.23 -5.52
C PRO A 66 7.60 1.01 -6.20
N MET A 67 8.38 2.10 -6.30
CA MET A 67 7.95 3.32 -6.96
C MET A 67 7.78 3.12 -8.47
N GLN A 68 8.71 2.41 -9.11
CA GLN A 68 8.60 2.06 -10.53
C GLN A 68 7.34 1.23 -10.80
N LEU A 69 7.01 0.28 -9.92
CA LEU A 69 5.77 -0.49 -10.00
C LEU A 69 4.52 0.40 -9.84
N ASN A 70 4.55 1.36 -8.93
CA ASN A 70 3.47 2.33 -8.74
C ASN A 70 3.24 3.18 -9.99
N GLN A 71 4.32 3.74 -10.54
CA GLN A 71 4.26 4.54 -11.77
C GLN A 71 3.69 3.72 -12.94
N GLY A 72 4.23 2.52 -13.18
CA GLY A 72 3.75 1.65 -14.26
C GLY A 72 2.29 1.20 -14.08
N LYS A 73 1.83 0.98 -12.84
CA LYS A 73 0.43 0.60 -12.58
C LYS A 73 -0.55 1.75 -12.87
N PHE A 74 -0.19 2.97 -12.51
CA PHE A 74 -1.06 4.13 -12.61
C PHE A 74 -0.94 4.91 -13.92
N GLU A 75 0.01 4.54 -14.79
CA GLU A 75 0.02 4.99 -16.18
C GLU A 75 -1.26 4.56 -16.94
N TYR A 76 -1.78 3.37 -16.60
CA TYR A 76 -3.05 2.88 -17.12
C TYR A 76 -4.24 3.77 -16.70
N ASN A 77 -5.35 3.68 -17.45
CA ASN A 77 -6.53 4.52 -17.26
C ASN A 77 -6.25 6.03 -17.42
N GLY A 78 -5.27 6.37 -18.27
CA GLY A 78 -4.97 7.76 -18.64
C GLY A 78 -4.28 8.56 -17.53
N GLY A 79 -3.55 7.91 -16.62
CA GLY A 79 -2.82 8.62 -15.57
C GLY A 79 -3.71 9.34 -14.56
N CYS A 80 -4.99 8.97 -14.44
CA CYS A 80 -5.94 9.68 -13.58
C CYS A 80 -5.84 9.29 -12.08
N GLY A 81 -4.88 8.43 -11.72
CA GLY A 81 -4.70 7.87 -10.38
C GLY A 81 -3.26 7.95 -9.94
#